data_AF-A0A6C7D2G7-F1
#
_entry.id   AF-A0A6C7D2G7-F1
#
_cell.length_a   1.000
_cell.length_b   1.000
_cell.length_c   1.000
_cell.angle_alpha   90.00
_cell.angle_beta   90.00
_cell.angle_gamma   90.00
#
_symmetry.space_group_name_H-M   'P 1'
#
loop_
_entity.id
_entity.type
_entity.pdbx_description
1 polymer ?
#
loop_
_entity_poly.entity_id
_entity_poly.type
_entity_poly.pdbx_seq_one_letter_code
_entity_poly.pdbx_strand_id
1 'polypeptide(L)' 'MNLYVLWHIYDEDMDNEREEIIGVYTSEQLAKMALKRAEGQLRFTGPNNKLDIDLYTLNRDYWVDGFGI' A
#
# COMPACT_ATOMS: atom_id res chain seq x y z
N MET A 1 -8.83 -3.60 -16.20
CA MET A 1 -7.38 -3.33 -16.15
C MET A 1 -6.93 -3.53 -14.72
N ASN A 2 -5.82 -4.22 -14.51
CA ASN A 2 -5.28 -4.47 -13.17
C ASN A 2 -4.37 -3.30 -12.76
N LEU A 3 -4.47 -2.91 -11.49
CA LEU A 3 -3.66 -1.91 -10.84
C LEU A 3 -2.98 -2.55 -9.63
N TYR A 4 -1.77 -2.11 -9.33
CA TYR A 4 -0.99 -2.58 -8.21
C TYR A 4 -0.73 -1.38 -7.31
N VAL A 5 -1.25 -1.42 -6.08
CA VAL A 5 -1.17 -0.31 -5.12
C VAL A 5 -0.09 -0.65 -4.11
N LEU A 6 0.90 0.22 -3.98
CA LEU A 6 1.96 0.11 -2.97
C LEU A 6 1.53 0.89 -1.73
N TRP A 7 1.42 0.18 -0.61
CA TRP A 7 1.04 0.69 0.70
C TRP A 7 2.25 0.81 1.61
N HIS A 8 2.20 1.81 2.48
CA HIS A 8 2.98 1.87 3.72
C HIS A 8 2.00 1.69 4.87
N ILE A 9 2.24 0.64 5.65
CA ILE A 9 1.43 0.26 6.80
C ILE A 9 2.31 0.42 8.03
N TYR A 10 1.85 1.15 9.05
CA TYR A 10 2.63 1.33 10.26
C TYR A 10 1.78 1.59 11.50
N ASP A 11 2.26 1.09 12.64
CA ASP A 11 1.64 1.37 13.94
C ASP A 11 2.29 2.60 14.57
N GLU A 12 1.49 3.65 14.81
CA GLU A 12 1.91 4.78 15.64
C GLU A 12 1.83 4.44 17.13
N ASP A 13 0.87 3.59 17.52
CA ASP A 13 0.61 3.10 18.88
C ASP A 13 0.01 1.68 18.83
N MET A 14 -0.01 0.94 19.97
CA MET A 14 -0.40 -0.48 20.05
C MET A 14 -1.81 -0.85 19.50
N ASP A 15 -2.68 0.13 19.22
CA ASP A 15 -4.06 -0.09 18.78
C ASP A 15 -4.43 0.65 17.48
N ASN A 16 -3.49 1.36 16.83
CA ASN A 16 -3.80 2.20 15.66
C ASN A 16 -2.84 1.93 14.48
N GLU A 17 -3.19 0.93 13.68
CA GLU A 17 -2.58 0.70 12.38
C GLU A 17 -2.97 1.85 11.43
N ARG A 18 -1.96 2.48 10.81
CA ARG A 18 -2.13 3.49 9.78
C ARG A 18 -1.71 2.93 8.44
N GLU A 19 -2.45 3.30 7.40
CA GLU A 19 -2.17 2.93 6.03
C GLU A 19 -2.06 4.18 5.15
N GLU A 20 -1.00 4.26 4.36
CA GLU A 20 -0.77 5.33 3.39
C GLU A 20 -0.47 4.73 2.00
N ILE A 21 -1.08 5.31 0.95
CA ILE A 21 -0.75 4.95 -0.43
C ILE A 21 0.53 5.67 -0.84
N ILE A 22 1.56 4.89 -1.19
CA ILE A 22 2.80 5.43 -1.79
C ILE A 22 2.63 5.64 -3.29
N GLY A 23 1.94 4.71 -3.97
CA GLY A 23 1.74 4.81 -5.42
C GLY A 23 0.86 3.72 -6.01
N VAL A 24 0.39 3.99 -7.23
CA VAL A 24 -0.48 3.09 -8.01
C VAL A 24 0.17 2.82 -9.36
N TYR A 25 0.26 1.55 -9.75
CA TYR A 25 1.02 1.11 -10.93
C TYR A 25 0.16 0.23 -11.84
N THR A 26 0.41 0.28 -13.14
CA THR A 26 -0.30 -0.51 -14.15
C THR A 26 0.27 -1.92 -14.33
N SER A 27 1.39 -2.24 -13.68
CA SER A 27 1.99 -3.57 -13.70
C SER A 27 2.69 -3.91 -12.38
N GLU A 28 2.74 -5.20 -12.05
CA GLU A 28 3.40 -5.71 -10.86
C GLU A 28 4.90 -5.36 -10.84
N GLN A 29 5.55 -5.38 -12.01
CA GLN A 29 6.96 -5.06 -12.14
C GLN A 29 7.26 -3.61 -11.74
N LEU A 30 6.42 -2.66 -12.16
CA LEU A 30 6.55 -1.25 -11.79
C LEU A 30 6.36 -1.06 -10.28
N ALA A 31 5.39 -1.75 -9.68
CA ALA A 31 5.17 -1.73 -8.23
C ALA A 31 6.36 -2.32 -7.47
N LYS A 32 6.90 -3.46 -7.90
CA LYS A 32 8.12 -4.08 -7.31
C LYS A 32 9.35 -3.18 -7.44
N MET A 33 9.51 -2.46 -8.55
CA MET A 33 10.59 -1.48 -8.70
C MET A 33 10.42 -0.30 -7.74
N ALA A 34 9.18 0.14 -7.48
CA ALA A 34 8.89 1.18 -6.50
C ALA A 34 9.12 0.73 -5.06
N LEU A 35 8.68 -0.49 -4.72
CA LEU A 35 8.94 -1.13 -3.44
C LEU A 35 10.44 -1.13 -3.12
N LYS A 36 11.28 -1.59 -4.05
CA LYS A 36 12.74 -1.58 -3.88
C LYS A 36 13.33 -0.18 -3.64
N ARG A 37 12.76 0.86 -4.27
CA ARG A 37 13.17 2.25 -4.01
C ARG A 37 12.71 2.74 -2.65
N ALA A 38 11.53 2.30 -2.18
CA ALA A 38 11.00 2.63 -0.87
C ALA A 38 11.79 1.94 0.24
N GLU A 39 12.11 0.65 0.13
CA GLU A 39 12.92 -0.10 1.11
C GLU A 39 14.26 0.57 1.44
N GLY A 40 14.84 1.34 0.51
CA GLY A 40 16.07 2.10 0.71
C GLY A 40 15.91 3.42 1.48
N GLN A 41 14.70 3.84 1.86
CA GLN A 41 14.45 5.11 2.54
C GLN A 41 14.23 4.92 4.04
N LEU A 42 14.96 5.71 4.85
CA LEU A 42 14.95 5.63 6.32
C LEU A 42 13.54 5.73 6.93
N ARG A 43 12.62 6.45 6.29
CA ARG A 43 11.24 6.61 6.78
C ARG A 43 10.45 5.30 6.85
N PHE A 44 10.89 4.25 6.14
CA PHE A 44 10.17 2.96 6.07
C PHE A 44 10.90 1.82 6.78
N THR A 45 12.02 2.08 7.47
CA THR A 45 12.88 1.03 8.05
C THR A 45 12.61 0.74 9.54
N GLY A 46 11.53 1.29 10.11
CA GLY A 46 11.20 1.07 11.52
C GLY A 46 10.58 -0.32 11.79
N PRO A 47 10.65 -0.84 13.03
CA PRO A 47 10.17 -2.19 13.37
C PRO A 47 8.65 -2.36 13.18
N ASN A 48 7.90 -1.27 13.26
CA ASN A 48 6.46 -1.24 13.05
C ASN A 48 6.09 -0.85 11.62
N ASN A 49 7.05 -0.77 10.69
CA ASN A 49 6.77 -0.37 9.32
C ASN A 49 6.70 -1.61 8.43
N LYS A 50 5.69 -1.63 7.58
CA LYS A 50 5.49 -2.65 6.54
C LYS A 50 5.21 -1.94 5.22
N LEU A 51 5.78 -2.48 4.15
CA LEU A 51 5.45 -2.10 2.78
C LEU A 51 4.74 -3.28 2.13
N ASP A 52 3.62 -3.04 1.45
CA ASP A 52 2.84 -4.10 0.81
C ASP A 52 2.35 -3.70 -0.57
N ILE A 53 2.12 -4.67 -1.46
CA ILE A 53 1.56 -4.44 -2.79
C ILE A 53 0.27 -5.23 -2.94
N ASP A 54 -0.83 -4.51 -3.10
CA ASP A 54 -2.14 -5.09 -3.35
C ASP A 54 -2.56 -5.00 -4.81
N LEU A 55 -3.33 -6.00 -5.25
CA LEU A 55 -3.92 -6.04 -6.58
C LEU A 55 -5.36 -5.49 -6.58
N TYR A 56 -5.57 -4.45 -7.36
CA TYR A 56 -6.86 -3.82 -7.60
C TYR A 56 -7.28 -3.94 -9.06
N THR A 57 -8.58 -3.92 -9.30
CA THR A 57 -9.18 -3.81 -10.63
C THR A 57 -9.69 -2.40 -10.80
N LEU A 58 -9.25 -1.72 -11.86
CA LEU A 58 -9.72 -0.37 -12.18
C LEU A 58 -11.25 -0.35 -12.33
N ASN A 59 -11.88 0.70 -11.81
CA ASN A 59 -13.33 0.94 -11.82
C ASN A 59 -14.14 -0.09 -11.03
N ARG A 60 -13.60 -0.55 -9.90
CA ARG A 60 -14.31 -1.39 -8.94
C ARG A 60 -14.14 -0.82 -7.54
N ASP A 61 -15.20 -0.84 -6.76
CA ASP A 61 -15.17 -0.45 -5.35
C ASP A 61 -14.65 -1.62 -4.52
N TYR A 62 -13.71 -1.35 -3.62
CA TYR A 62 -13.06 -2.35 -2.78
C TYR A 62 -13.40 -2.19 -1.30
N TRP A 63 -13.76 -0.98 -0.86
CA TRP A 63 -14.24 -0.75 0.50
C TRP A 63 -15.76 -0.84 0.57
N VAL A 64 -16.30 -2.02 0.29
CA VAL A 64 -17.76 -2.23 0.19
C VAL A 64 -18.50 -1.92 1.49
N ASP A 65 -17.91 -2.25 2.64
CA ASP A 65 -18.51 -2.04 3.96
C ASP A 65 -18.52 -0.55 4.38
N GLY A 66 -17.62 0.27 3.81
CA GLY A 66 -17.51 1.70 4.12
C GLY A 66 -18.56 2.58 3.45
N PHE A 67 -19.21 2.06 2.39
CA PHE A 67 -20.24 2.80 1.66
C PHE A 67 -21.65 2.60 2.24
N GLY A 68 -21.81 1.75 3.26
CA GLY A 68 -23.07 1.58 4.00
C GLY A 68 -24.24 1.07 3.14
N ILE A 69 -23.96 0.21 2.15
CA ILE A 69 -24.96 -0.33 1.21
C ILE A 69 -25.56 -1.64 1.72
#